data_AF-A0A6C0AIW1-F1
#
_entry.id   AF-A0A6C0AIW1-F1
#
_cell.length_a   1.000
_cell.length_b   1.000
_cell.length_c   1.000
_cell.angle_alpha   90.00
_cell.angle_beta   90.00
_cell.angle_gamma   90.00
#
_symmetry.space_group_name_H-M   'P 1'
#
loop_
_entity.id
_entity.type
_entity.pdbx_description
1 polymer ?
#
loop_
_entity_poly.entity_id
_entity_poly.type
_entity_poly.pdbx_seq_one_letter_code
_entity_poly.pdbx_strand_id
1 'polypeptide(L)'
;MNTDDPVADVPPEETATAVNKPAVSSASGYLGYTLLLILLLIYSRAGWYSVETIIFGRFPIMKGYSNIFLVIWFIPILGLLTSIVVPSVGGMFGWAIATAVFSAIPMFAGFVYVILFGLPPETYEYISGLFTTV
;
A
#
# COMPACT_ATOMS: atom_id res chain seq x y z
N MET A 1 -3.97 -52.75 -43.52
CA MET A 1 -4.68 -52.70 -42.23
C MET A 1 -4.35 -51.35 -41.64
N ASN A 2 -5.31 -50.41 -41.65
CA ASN A 2 -5.21 -49.15 -40.92
C ASN A 2 -5.23 -49.50 -39.42
N THR A 3 -4.27 -48.96 -38.69
CA THR A 3 -4.41 -48.68 -37.27
C THR A 3 -3.76 -47.33 -37.04
N ASP A 4 -4.62 -46.33 -37.03
CA ASP A 4 -4.40 -45.03 -36.43
C ASP A 4 -3.85 -45.22 -35.00
N ASP A 5 -2.79 -44.52 -34.69
CA ASP A 5 -2.73 -43.79 -33.42
C ASP A 5 -1.81 -42.57 -33.62
N PRO A 6 -2.37 -41.36 -33.85
CA PRO A 6 -1.59 -40.15 -33.71
C PRO A 6 -1.28 -40.02 -32.23
N VAL A 7 -0.02 -40.22 -31.84
CA VAL A 7 0.44 -39.91 -30.49
C VAL A 7 0.00 -38.48 -30.20
N ALA A 8 -0.93 -38.36 -29.25
CA ALA A 8 -1.63 -37.13 -28.95
C ALA A 8 -0.63 -35.97 -28.74
N ASP A 9 -0.99 -34.82 -29.31
CA ASP A 9 -0.47 -33.51 -28.93
C ASP A 9 -0.48 -33.40 -27.40
N VAL A 10 0.66 -33.67 -26.76
CA VAL A 10 0.89 -33.23 -25.39
C VAL A 10 1.15 -31.73 -25.54
N PRO A 11 0.24 -30.86 -25.06
CA PRO A 11 0.53 -29.43 -25.02
C PRO A 11 1.86 -29.29 -24.28
N PRO A 12 2.81 -28.46 -24.75
CA PRO A 12 4.00 -28.20 -23.95
C PRO A 12 3.45 -27.76 -22.59
N GLU A 13 3.61 -28.63 -21.59
CA GLU A 13 3.24 -28.30 -20.24
C GLU A 13 3.86 -26.93 -20.02
N GLU A 14 2.99 -25.96 -19.74
CA GLU A 14 3.33 -24.64 -19.31
C GLU A 14 4.06 -24.77 -17.97
N THR A 15 5.25 -25.37 -18.01
CA THR A 15 6.39 -24.98 -17.21
C THR A 15 6.82 -23.60 -17.74
N ALA A 16 5.88 -22.65 -17.66
CA ALA A 16 6.17 -21.36 -17.08
C ALA A 16 6.75 -21.67 -15.69
N THR A 17 8.00 -22.13 -15.67
CA THR A 17 8.94 -21.80 -14.62
C THR A 17 8.75 -20.30 -14.51
N ALA A 18 8.00 -19.87 -13.49
CA ALA A 18 7.94 -18.49 -13.11
C ALA A 18 9.40 -18.14 -12.92
N VAL A 19 9.98 -17.51 -13.94
CA VAL A 19 11.36 -17.06 -13.89
C VAL A 19 11.29 -16.08 -12.74
N ASN A 20 11.71 -16.53 -11.55
CA ASN A 20 11.93 -15.73 -10.36
C ASN A 20 13.07 -14.80 -10.75
N LYS A 21 12.77 -13.84 -11.63
CA LYS A 21 13.64 -12.74 -11.93
C LYS A 21 13.69 -11.99 -10.61
N PRO A 22 14.87 -11.85 -10.00
CA PRO A 22 14.97 -11.02 -8.81
C PRO A 22 14.38 -9.66 -9.18
N ALA A 23 13.39 -9.22 -8.40
CA ALA A 23 12.77 -7.89 -8.50
C ALA A 23 13.81 -6.76 -8.51
N VAL A 24 15.05 -7.08 -8.12
CA VAL A 24 16.17 -6.18 -7.99
C VAL A 24 17.46 -6.87 -8.48
N SER A 25 17.75 -6.82 -9.78
CA SER A 25 18.97 -7.42 -10.36
C SER A 25 20.18 -6.47 -10.37
N SER A 26 20.06 -5.28 -9.79
CA SER A 26 21.08 -4.24 -9.78
C SER A 26 20.94 -3.30 -8.57
N ALA A 27 22.04 -2.66 -8.16
CA ALA A 27 22.03 -1.64 -7.09
C ALA A 27 21.04 -0.49 -7.39
N SER A 28 20.89 -0.14 -8.68
CA SER A 28 19.91 0.86 -9.13
C SER A 28 18.47 0.40 -8.91
N GLY A 29 18.17 -0.89 -9.12
CA GLY A 29 16.86 -1.44 -8.79
C GLY A 29 16.55 -1.34 -7.29
N TYR A 30 17.55 -1.54 -6.44
CA TYR A 30 17.37 -1.53 -4.98
C TYR A 30 17.07 -0.12 -4.51
N LEU A 31 17.84 0.85 -5.01
CA LEU A 31 17.58 2.28 -4.76
C LEU A 31 16.18 2.69 -5.22
N GLY A 32 15.76 2.29 -6.41
CA GLY A 32 14.40 2.57 -6.92
C GLY A 32 13.32 1.97 -6.03
N TYR A 33 13.52 0.73 -5.57
CA TYR A 33 12.64 0.06 -4.62
C TYR A 33 12.57 0.80 -3.27
N THR A 34 13.71 1.14 -2.68
CA THR A 34 13.78 1.84 -1.39
C THR A 34 13.11 3.22 -1.48
N LEU A 35 13.30 3.94 -2.59
CA LEU A 35 12.63 5.20 -2.85
C LEU A 35 11.11 5.02 -2.92
N LEU A 36 10.64 4.04 -3.69
CA LEU A 36 9.22 3.70 -3.78
C LEU A 36 8.63 3.36 -2.41
N LEU A 37 9.33 2.56 -1.61
CA LEU A 37 8.93 2.20 -0.25
C LEU A 37 8.79 3.44 0.64
N ILE A 38 9.79 4.34 0.64
CA ILE A 38 9.74 5.58 1.43
C ILE A 38 8.54 6.44 1.01
N LEU A 39 8.32 6.62 -0.29
CA LEU A 39 7.18 7.38 -0.80
C LEU A 39 5.85 6.76 -0.37
N LEU A 40 5.71 5.44 -0.45
CA LEU A 40 4.51 4.73 -0.01
C LEU A 40 4.29 4.79 1.50
N LEU A 41 5.36 4.80 2.31
CA LEU A 41 5.27 4.99 3.76
C LEU A 41 4.79 6.40 4.11
N ILE A 42 5.32 7.44 3.43
CA ILE A 42 4.86 8.83 3.61
C ILE A 42 3.38 8.93 3.21
N TYR A 43 3.02 8.37 2.05
CA TYR A 43 1.65 8.37 1.56
C TYR A 43 0.69 7.62 2.52
N SER A 44 1.14 6.49 3.07
CA SER A 44 0.39 5.73 4.06
C SER A 44 0.21 6.48 5.38
N ARG A 45 1.21 7.23 5.83
CA ARG A 45 1.06 8.09 7.01
C ARG A 45 0.02 9.18 6.80
N ALA A 46 -0.04 9.77 5.59
CA ALA A 46 -1.07 10.75 5.23
C ALA A 46 -2.48 10.13 5.26
N GLY A 47 -2.63 8.90 4.74
CA GLY A 47 -3.87 8.14 4.87
C GLY A 47 -4.28 7.88 6.31
N TRP A 48 -3.34 7.47 7.16
CA TRP A 48 -3.59 7.25 8.58
C TRP A 48 -3.98 8.55 9.30
N TYR A 49 -3.33 9.67 8.97
CA TYR A 49 -3.69 10.97 9.53
C TYR A 49 -5.15 11.33 9.22
N SER A 50 -5.60 11.05 7.98
CA SER A 50 -7.00 11.23 7.60
C SER A 50 -7.95 10.39 8.46
N VAL A 51 -7.59 9.13 8.77
CA VAL A 51 -8.34 8.28 9.69
C VAL A 51 -8.38 8.88 11.11
N GLU A 52 -7.23 9.33 11.62
CA GLU A 52 -7.13 9.96 12.94
C GLU A 52 -8.07 11.16 13.04
N THR A 53 -8.08 12.02 12.02
CA THR A 53 -8.90 13.22 11.99
C THR A 53 -10.39 12.92 11.83
N ILE A 54 -10.79 12.11 10.84
CA ILE A 54 -12.20 11.88 10.53
C ILE A 54 -12.86 10.94 11.53
N ILE A 55 -12.18 9.85 11.87
CA ILE A 55 -12.76 8.76 12.66
C ILE A 55 -12.52 9.03 14.14
N PHE A 56 -11.26 9.22 14.54
CA PHE A 56 -10.92 9.34 15.96
C PHE A 56 -11.17 10.74 16.51
N GLY A 57 -11.00 11.80 15.71
CA GLY A 57 -11.42 13.16 16.06
C GLY A 57 -12.93 13.22 16.30
N ARG A 58 -13.72 12.58 15.42
CA ARG A 58 -15.19 12.57 15.52
C ARG A 58 -15.73 11.62 16.60
N PHE A 59 -15.10 10.47 16.79
CA PHE A 59 -15.53 9.45 17.75
C PHE A 59 -14.39 9.13 18.74
N PRO A 60 -14.23 9.96 19.80
CA PRO A 60 -13.14 9.79 20.77
C PRO A 60 -13.13 8.43 21.48
N ILE A 61 -14.30 7.79 21.62
CA ILE A 61 -14.45 6.45 22.21
C ILE A 61 -13.65 5.40 21.41
N MET A 62 -13.47 5.61 20.09
CA MET A 62 -12.71 4.70 19.24
C MET A 62 -11.18 4.88 19.36
N LYS A 63 -10.69 5.98 19.97
CA LYS A 63 -9.24 6.23 20.12
C LYS A 63 -8.53 5.10 20.87
N GLY A 64 -9.17 4.53 21.90
CA GLY A 64 -8.60 3.42 22.67
C GLY A 64 -8.38 2.14 21.86
N TYR A 65 -9.10 1.98 20.74
CA TYR A 65 -9.01 0.83 19.85
C TYR A 65 -8.12 1.09 18.62
N SER A 66 -7.54 2.28 18.48
CA SER A 66 -6.70 2.68 17.33
C SER A 66 -5.58 1.70 17.03
N ASN A 67 -4.98 1.09 18.06
CA ASN A 67 -3.94 0.07 17.93
C ASN A 67 -4.39 -1.16 17.13
N ILE A 68 -5.65 -1.59 17.26
CA ILE A 68 -6.18 -2.74 16.51
C ILE A 68 -6.30 -2.38 15.02
N PHE A 69 -6.77 -1.16 14.72
CA PHE A 69 -6.84 -0.67 13.36
C PHE A 69 -5.44 -0.46 12.74
N LEU A 70 -4.46 -0.04 13.55
CA LEU A 70 -3.06 0.06 13.11
C LEU A 70 -2.49 -1.29 12.67
N VAL A 71 -2.80 -2.38 13.37
CA VAL A 71 -2.33 -3.72 12.96
C VAL A 71 -2.78 -4.04 11.53
N ILE A 72 -4.05 -3.79 11.22
CA ILE A 72 -4.61 -4.01 9.88
C ILE A 72 -3.96 -3.04 8.87
N TRP A 73 -3.72 -1.79 9.29
CA TRP A 73 -3.08 -0.76 8.46
C TRP A 73 -1.67 -1.14 8.00
N PHE A 74 -0.92 -1.88 8.83
CA PHE A 74 0.44 -2.29 8.50
C PHE A 74 0.53 -3.50 7.56
N ILE A 75 -0.55 -4.25 7.33
CA ILE A 75 -0.52 -5.48 6.51
C ILE A 75 0.07 -5.22 5.10
N PRO A 76 -0.39 -4.20 4.34
CA PRO A 76 0.17 -3.92 3.02
C PRO A 76 1.65 -3.53 3.06
N ILE A 77 2.07 -2.82 4.11
CA ILE A 77 3.46 -2.41 4.32
C ILE A 77 4.34 -3.63 4.60
N LEU A 78 3.86 -4.56 5.42
CA LEU A 78 4.54 -5.83 5.68
C LEU A 78 4.69 -6.64 4.40
N GLY A 79 3.66 -6.67 3.55
CA GLY A 79 3.72 -7.31 2.23
C GLY A 79 4.75 -6.69 1.27
N LEU A 80 4.90 -5.35 1.30
CA LEU A 80 6.00 -4.69 0.61
C LEU A 80 7.35 -5.15 1.18
N LEU A 81 7.54 -5.10 2.49
CA LEU A 81 8.81 -5.51 3.12
C LEU A 81 9.18 -6.97 2.83
N THR A 82 8.21 -7.90 2.82
CA THR A 82 8.48 -9.30 2.45
C THR A 82 8.88 -9.47 1.00
N SER A 83 8.44 -8.57 0.11
CA SER A 83 8.86 -8.54 -1.30
C SER A 83 10.34 -8.15 -1.48
N ILE A 84 11.03 -7.66 -0.44
CA ILE A 84 12.48 -7.47 -0.44
C ILE A 84 13.19 -8.82 -0.27
N VAL A 85 12.68 -9.65 0.64
CA VAL A 85 13.30 -10.92 1.04
C VAL A 85 12.99 -12.02 0.02
N VAL A 86 11.77 -12.04 -0.50
CA VAL A 86 11.32 -12.98 -1.54
C VAL A 86 10.86 -12.16 -2.75
N PRO A 87 11.80 -11.74 -3.61
CA PRO A 87 11.53 -10.77 -4.64
C PRO A 87 10.70 -11.36 -5.77
N SER A 88 9.43 -10.96 -5.85
CA SER A 88 8.56 -11.16 -7.01
C SER A 88 8.06 -9.82 -7.52
N VAL A 89 8.23 -9.58 -8.83
CA VAL A 89 7.77 -8.33 -9.46
C VAL A 89 6.26 -8.16 -9.29
N GLY A 90 5.50 -9.25 -9.48
CA GLY A 90 4.04 -9.25 -9.29
C GLY A 90 3.63 -8.97 -7.84
N GLY A 91 4.32 -9.55 -6.85
CA GLY A 91 4.05 -9.30 -5.43
C GLY A 91 4.35 -7.85 -5.05
N MET A 92 5.50 -7.32 -5.48
CA MET A 92 5.88 -5.93 -5.23
C MET A 92 4.82 -4.94 -5.75
N PHE A 93 4.41 -5.09 -7.02
CA PHE A 93 3.37 -4.21 -7.58
C PHE A 93 2.03 -4.40 -6.88
N GLY A 94 1.64 -5.64 -6.57
CA GLY A 94 0.41 -5.92 -5.83
C GLY A 94 0.38 -5.22 -4.46
N TRP A 95 1.45 -5.32 -3.69
CA TRP A 95 1.54 -4.69 -2.37
C TRP A 95 1.67 -3.17 -2.45
N ALA A 96 2.34 -2.63 -3.47
CA ALA A 96 2.41 -1.20 -3.72
C ALA A 96 1.02 -0.62 -4.02
N ILE A 97 0.27 -1.27 -4.91
CA ILE A 97 -1.12 -0.89 -5.24
C ILE A 97 -1.99 -1.01 -3.99
N ALA A 98 -1.90 -2.12 -3.25
CA ALA A 98 -2.67 -2.31 -2.03
C ALA A 98 -2.40 -1.18 -1.03
N THR A 99 -1.14 -0.84 -0.79
CA THR A 99 -0.73 0.25 0.12
C THR A 99 -1.28 1.60 -0.33
N ALA A 100 -1.18 1.90 -1.64
CA ALA A 100 -1.70 3.13 -2.22
C ALA A 100 -3.23 3.22 -2.07
N VAL A 101 -3.97 2.17 -2.43
CA VAL A 101 -5.44 2.16 -2.37
C VAL A 101 -5.94 2.24 -0.93
N PHE A 102 -5.35 1.47 -0.01
CA PHE A 102 -5.73 1.51 1.41
C PHE A 102 -5.55 2.89 2.03
N SER A 103 -4.52 3.61 1.59
CA SER A 103 -4.22 4.96 2.07
C SER A 103 -5.08 6.01 1.37
N ALA A 104 -5.35 5.85 0.08
CA ALA A 104 -6.13 6.79 -0.72
C ALA A 104 -7.59 6.87 -0.29
N ILE A 105 -8.20 5.76 0.13
CA ILE A 105 -9.63 5.71 0.51
C ILE A 105 -9.92 6.68 1.68
N PRO A 106 -9.22 6.61 2.84
CA PRO A 106 -9.42 7.57 3.92
C PRO A 106 -9.01 8.99 3.53
N MET A 107 -7.98 9.18 2.71
CA MET A 107 -7.59 10.53 2.24
C MET A 107 -8.72 11.17 1.42
N PHE A 108 -9.32 10.41 0.51
CA PHE A 108 -10.44 10.88 -0.29
C PHE A 108 -11.67 11.16 0.58
N ALA A 109 -11.99 10.27 1.52
CA ALA A 109 -13.04 10.52 2.50
C ALA A 109 -12.78 11.81 3.32
N GLY A 110 -11.53 12.08 3.67
CA GLY A 110 -11.12 13.31 4.37
C GLY A 110 -11.25 14.54 3.52
N PHE A 111 -10.87 14.46 2.25
CA PHE A 111 -11.06 15.54 1.29
C PHE A 111 -12.54 15.89 1.15
N VAL A 112 -13.42 14.89 0.97
CA VAL A 112 -14.87 15.10 0.90
C VAL A 112 -15.40 15.69 2.21
N TYR A 113 -14.94 15.18 3.36
CA TYR A 113 -15.31 15.71 4.66
C TYR A 113 -14.96 17.19 4.82
N VAL A 114 -13.74 17.59 4.43
CA VAL A 114 -13.28 18.99 4.51
C VAL A 114 -14.10 19.89 3.58
N ILE A 115 -14.47 19.43 2.38
CA ILE A 115 -15.35 20.21 1.48
C ILE A 115 -16.72 20.46 2.12
N LEU A 116 -17.29 19.46 2.79
CA LEU A 116 -18.65 19.54 3.31
C LEU A 116 -18.76 20.23 4.68
N PHE A 117 -17.76 20.04 5.54
CA PHE A 117 -17.83 20.45 6.95
C PHE A 117 -16.71 21.42 7.36
N GLY A 118 -15.78 21.73 6.46
CA GLY A 118 -14.59 22.52 6.76
C GLY A 118 -13.50 21.70 7.47
N LEU A 119 -12.35 22.34 7.71
CA LEU A 119 -11.26 21.71 8.47
C LEU A 119 -11.68 21.54 9.94
N PRO A 120 -11.33 20.41 10.58
CA PRO A 120 -11.55 20.25 12.00
C PRO A 120 -10.62 21.16 12.83
N PRO A 121 -11.04 21.62 14.03
CA PRO A 121 -10.28 22.54 14.89
C PRO A 121 -8.83 22.13 15.14
N GLU A 122 -8.62 20.84 15.40
CA GLU A 122 -7.31 20.20 15.61
C GLU A 122 -6.37 20.30 14.39
N THR A 123 -6.91 20.41 13.17
CA THR A 123 -6.11 20.65 11.96
C THR A 123 -5.74 22.13 11.81
N TYR A 124 -6.59 23.06 12.26
CA TYR A 124 -6.25 24.49 12.27
C TYR A 124 -5.09 24.79 13.23
N GLU A 125 -5.07 24.19 14.42
CA GLU A 125 -3.97 24.36 15.37
C GLU A 125 -2.64 23.86 14.77
N TYR A 126 -2.65 22.68 14.14
CA TYR A 126 -1.47 22.12 13.48
C TYR A 126 -0.96 23.02 12.33
N ILE A 127 -1.86 23.51 11.47
CA ILE A 127 -1.50 24.41 10.36
C ILE A 127 -1.02 25.77 10.88
N SER A 128 -1.69 26.34 11.88
CA SER A 128 -1.26 27.61 12.49
C SER A 128 0.13 27.48 13.10
N GLY A 129 0.43 26.37 13.80
CA GLY A 129 1.73 26.09 14.39
C GLY A 129 2.87 25.98 13.37
N LEU A 130 2.57 25.56 12.15
CA LEU A 130 3.53 25.52 11.03
C LEU A 130 3.88 26.92 10.48
N PHE A 131 2.99 27.90 10.63
CA PHE A 131 3.19 29.26 10.12
C PHE A 131 3.50 30.31 11.21
N THR A 132 3.34 29.96 12.49
CA THR A 132 3.67 30.83 13.63
C THR A 132 5.11 30.65 14.16
N THR A 133 5.94 29.83 13.52
CA THR A 133 7.37 29.69 13.84
C THR A 133 8.26 30.73 13.16
N VAL A 134 7.81 32.00 13.15
CA VAL A 134 8.62 33.18 12.82
C VAL A 134 8.44 34.24 13.90
#